data_AF-K2AA26-F1
#
_entry.id   AF-K2AA26-F1
#
_cell.length_a   1.000
_cell.length_b   1.000
_cell.length_c   1.000
_cell.angle_alpha   90.00
_cell.angle_beta   90.00
_cell.angle_gamma   90.00
#
_symmetry.space_group_name_H-M   'P 1'
#
loop_
_entity.id
_entity.type
_entity.pdbx_description
1 polymer ?
#
loop_
_entity_poly.entity_id
_entity_poly.type
_entity_poly.pdbx_seq_one_letter_code
_entity_poly.pdbx_strand_id
1 'polypeptide(L)' 'MAEKKKRLTFTKIFHYPAEDPDCNGDYCDIELQDSNKKVIATFGSYYDDKGEDKLAGFIEGVEYALNVTVKVVTKNISDR' A
#
# COMPACT_ATOMS: atom_id res chain seq x y z
N MET A 1 3.41 27.01 17.21
CA MET A 1 4.23 26.65 16.02
C MET A 1 3.93 25.20 15.72
N ALA A 2 3.32 24.88 14.58
CA ALA A 2 3.04 23.48 14.24
C ALA A 2 4.37 22.79 13.88
N GLU A 3 4.79 21.79 14.68
CA GLU A 3 5.92 20.94 14.33
C GLU A 3 5.66 20.30 12.96
N LYS A 4 6.59 20.50 12.02
CA LYS A 4 6.52 19.85 10.72
C LYS A 4 6.72 18.36 10.93
N LYS A 5 5.63 17.58 10.88
CA LYS A 5 5.69 16.12 10.90
C LYS A 5 6.65 15.64 9.82
N LYS A 6 7.51 14.67 10.15
CA LYS A 6 8.40 14.03 9.17
C LYS A 6 7.53 13.33 8.12
N ARG A 7 7.95 13.40 6.85
CA ARG A 7 7.22 12.79 5.74
C ARG A 7 7.87 11.48 5.33
N LEU A 8 7.12 10.38 5.38
CA LEU A 8 7.51 9.10 4.81
C LEU A 8 6.86 8.93 3.45
N THR A 9 7.52 8.22 2.55
CA THR A 9 6.94 7.86 1.25
C THR A 9 6.93 6.35 1.14
N PHE A 10 5.76 5.78 0.91
CA PHE A 10 5.59 4.38 0.58
C PHE A 10 5.11 4.23 -0.86
N THR A 11 5.50 3.13 -1.49
CA THR A 11 5.00 2.76 -2.81
C THR A 11 4.01 1.61 -2.64
N LYS A 12 2.77 1.84 -3.03
CA LYS A 12 1.75 0.79 -3.15
C LYS A 12 1.84 0.20 -4.55
N ILE A 13 2.08 -1.09 -4.65
CA ILE A 13 2.11 -1.82 -5.92
C ILE A 13 0.91 -2.74 -5.96
N PHE A 14 0.05 -2.57 -6.96
CA PHE A 14 -0.99 -3.54 -7.30
C PHE A 14 -0.44 -4.54 -8.31
N HIS A 15 -0.48 -5.81 -7.96
CA HIS A 15 -0.24 -6.93 -8.85
C HIS A 15 -1.58 -7.46 -9.33
N TYR A 16 -1.82 -7.37 -10.63
CA TYR A 16 -3.00 -7.91 -11.28
C TYR A 16 -2.60 -8.94 -12.33
N PRO A 17 -3.37 -10.04 -12.51
CA PRO A 17 -3.12 -10.99 -13.58
C PRO A 17 -3.33 -10.31 -14.95
N ALA A 18 -2.46 -10.60 -15.92
CA ALA A 18 -2.54 -10.00 -17.26
C ALA A 18 -3.89 -10.26 -17.98
N GLU A 19 -4.57 -11.33 -17.58
CA GLU A 19 -5.88 -11.74 -18.09
C GLU A 19 -7.04 -10.90 -17.50
N ASP A 20 -6.82 -10.20 -16.39
CA ASP A 20 -7.80 -9.35 -15.71
C ASP A 20 -7.20 -7.99 -15.28
N PRO A 21 -7.05 -7.05 -16.23
CA PRO A 21 -6.50 -5.72 -15.97
C PRO A 21 -7.42 -4.81 -15.14
N ASP A 22 -8.67 -5.23 -14.93
CA ASP A 22 -9.67 -4.55 -14.08
C ASP A 22 -9.71 -5.13 -12.67
N CYS A 23 -8.80 -6.04 -12.32
CA CYS A 23 -8.62 -6.52 -10.95
C CYS A 23 -8.35 -5.32 -10.03
N ASN A 24 -9.36 -5.01 -9.22
CA ASN A 24 -9.38 -3.89 -8.30
C ASN A 24 -9.46 -4.42 -6.87
N GLY A 25 -8.59 -3.92 -6.00
CA GLY A 25 -8.66 -4.19 -4.55
C GLY A 25 -8.43 -5.66 -4.18
N ASP A 26 -9.47 -6.28 -3.62
CA ASP A 26 -9.44 -7.57 -2.87
C ASP A 26 -9.08 -8.82 -3.66
N TYR A 27 -8.91 -8.68 -4.97
CA TYR A 27 -8.55 -9.76 -5.89
C TYR A 27 -7.08 -9.70 -6.32
N CYS A 28 -6.38 -8.62 -5.92
CA CYS A 28 -5.05 -8.27 -6.37
C CYS A 28 -4.10 -8.18 -5.17
N ASP A 29 -2.90 -8.74 -5.33
CA ASP A 29 -1.85 -8.59 -4.33
C ASP A 29 -1.39 -7.12 -4.28
N ILE A 30 -1.46 -6.53 -3.09
CA ILE A 30 -1.07 -5.16 -2.81
C ILE A 30 0.21 -5.18 -1.99
N GLU A 31 1.35 -4.87 -2.61
CA GLU A 31 2.61 -4.72 -1.89
C GLU A 31 2.81 -3.27 -1.45
N LEU A 32 3.21 -3.08 -0.19
CA LEU A 32 3.66 -1.81 0.32
C LEU A 32 5.18 -1.81 0.46
N GLN A 33 5.86 -0.94 -0.27
CA GLN A 33 7.32 -0.81 -0.25
C GLN A 33 7.79 0.50 0.41
N ASP A 34 8.95 0.45 1.07
CA ASP A 34 9.64 1.62 1.57
C ASP A 34 10.37 2.41 0.47
N SER A 35 11.04 3.50 0.84
CA SER A 35 11.86 4.29 -0.09
C SER A 35 13.04 3.53 -0.70
N ASN A 36 13.45 2.42 -0.08
CA ASN A 36 14.52 1.53 -0.56
C ASN A 36 13.96 0.36 -1.40
N LYS A 37 12.67 0.39 -1.77
CA LYS A 37 11.97 -0.68 -2.51
C LYS A 37 11.89 -2.00 -1.75
N LYS A 38 12.04 -1.98 -0.42
CA LYS A 38 11.85 -3.17 0.40
C LYS A 38 10.37 -3.34 0.72
N VAL A 39 9.83 -4.52 0.47
CA VAL A 39 8.46 -4.88 0.86
C VAL A 39 8.36 -4.87 2.39
N ILE A 40 7.42 -4.07 2.91
CA ILE A 40 7.12 -3.90 4.33
C ILE A 40 5.92 -4.77 4.71
N ALA A 41 4.91 -4.81 3.83
CA ALA A 41 3.68 -5.55 4.02
C ALA A 41 3.05 -5.90 2.67
N THR A 42 2.22 -6.93 2.67
CA THR A 42 1.42 -7.36 1.52
C THR A 42 -0.02 -7.56 1.98
N PHE A 43 -1.00 -7.15 1.16
CA PHE A 43 -2.43 -7.21 1.43
C PHE A 43 -3.18 -7.77 0.20
N GLY A 44 -4.40 -8.30 0.36
CA GLY A 44 -5.27 -8.60 -0.80
C GLY A 44 -5.04 -9.91 -1.53
N SER A 45 -4.27 -10.86 -0.98
CA SER A 45 -3.96 -12.15 -1.64
C SER A 45 -5.07 -13.20 -1.58
N TYR A 46 -6.23 -12.89 -0.99
CA TYR A 46 -7.36 -13.81 -0.85
C TYR A 46 -8.70 -13.11 -1.11
N TYR A 47 -9.65 -13.87 -1.66
CA TYR A 47 -11.04 -13.44 -1.89
C TYR A 47 -11.62 -12.77 -0.63
N ASP A 48 -12.15 -11.55 -0.76
CA ASP A 48 -12.80 -10.77 0.32
C ASP A 48 -11.84 -10.24 1.42
N ASP A 49 -10.53 -10.14 1.16
CA ASP A 49 -9.56 -9.79 2.22
C ASP A 49 -9.50 -8.30 2.61
N LYS A 50 -10.32 -7.42 2.00
CA LYS A 50 -10.36 -5.97 2.25
C LYS A 50 -8.97 -5.33 2.22
N GLY A 51 -8.19 -5.67 1.20
CA GLY A 51 -6.76 -5.34 1.10
C GLY A 51 -6.49 -3.83 1.14
N GLU A 52 -7.33 -3.04 0.49
CA GLU A 52 -7.21 -1.58 0.52
C GLU A 52 -7.57 -0.99 1.90
N ASP A 53 -8.61 -1.49 2.57
CA ASP A 53 -8.98 -1.04 3.91
C ASP A 53 -7.89 -1.38 4.93
N LYS A 54 -7.32 -2.59 4.85
CA LYS A 54 -6.20 -3.00 5.70
C LYS A 54 -4.97 -2.14 5.48
N LEU A 55 -4.67 -1.81 4.22
CA LEU A 55 -3.59 -0.90 3.89
C LEU A 55 -3.84 0.50 4.48
N ALA A 56 -5.06 1.03 4.34
CA ALA A 56 -5.42 2.33 4.90
C ALA A 56 -5.24 2.34 6.43
N GLY A 57 -5.76 1.32 7.12
CA GLY A 57 -5.58 1.18 8.57
C GLY A 57 -4.11 1.03 8.99
N PHE A 58 -3.29 0.32 8.20
CA PHE A 58 -1.85 0.23 8.43
C PHE A 58 -1.17 1.59 8.32
N ILE A 59 -1.50 2.38 7.29
CA ILE A 59 -0.95 3.73 7.09
C ILE A 59 -1.34 4.64 8.24
N GLU A 60 -2.61 4.66 8.64
CA GLU A 60 -3.08 5.44 9.79
C GLU A 60 -2.33 5.05 11.08
N GLY A 61 -2.13 3.75 11.30
CA GLY A 61 -1.34 3.23 12.41
C GLY A 61 0.11 3.74 12.40
N VAL A 62 0.77 3.76 11.23
CA VAL A 62 2.14 4.27 11.07
C VAL A 62 2.21 5.78 11.32
N GLU A 63 1.27 6.56 10.75
CA GLU A 63 1.19 8.00 10.96
C GLU A 63 1.00 8.36 12.42
N TYR A 64 0.14 7.62 13.11
CA TYR A 64 -0.10 7.77 14.55
C TYR A 64 1.13 7.37 15.37
N ALA A 65 1.66 6.17 15.19
CA ALA A 65 2.72 5.61 16.01
C ALA A 65 4.05 6.39 15.88
N LEU A 66 4.36 6.90 14.69
CA LEU A 66 5.62 7.59 14.41
C LEU A 66 5.48 9.12 14.38
N ASN A 67 4.26 9.65 14.55
CA ASN A 67 3.94 11.06 14.39
C ASN A 67 4.45 11.64 13.05
N VAL A 68 4.22 10.89 11.98
CA VAL A 68 4.65 11.21 10.60
C VAL A 68 3.45 11.45 9.71
N THR A 69 3.72 11.93 8.50
CA THR A 69 2.75 11.92 7.39
C THR A 69 3.25 10.97 6.33
N VAL A 70 2.41 10.03 5.91
CA VAL A 70 2.72 9.03 4.90
C VAL A 70 2.18 9.52 3.56
N LYS A 71 3.05 9.59 2.56
CA LYS A 71 2.66 9.76 1.17
C LYS A 71 2.68 8.39 0.49
N VAL A 72 1.56 7.95 -0.05
CA VAL A 72 1.50 6.74 -0.87
C VAL A 72 1.63 7.11 -2.33
N VAL A 73 2.50 6.39 -3.04
CA VAL A 73 2.60 6.44 -4.50
C VAL A 73 2.09 5.12 -5.04
N THR A 74 1.05 5.17 -5.87
CA THR A 74 0.47 3.96 -6.47
C THR A 74 1.23 3.59 -7.75
N LYS A 75 1.50 2.31 -7.91
CA LYS A 75 2.00 1.67 -9.14
C LYS A 75 1.16 0.44 -9.42
N ASN A 76 0.91 0.18 -10.70
CA ASN A 76 0.21 -1.01 -11.15
C ASN A 76 1.19 -1.83 -11.98
N ILE A 77 1.32 -3.12 -11.67
CA ILE A 77 2.16 -4.07 -12.37
C ILE A 77 1.25 -5.23 -12.79
N SER A 78 1.25 -5.51 -14.09
CA SER A 78 0.67 -6.74 -14.60
C SER A 78 1.66 -7.86 -14.28
N ASP A 79 1.30 -8.72 -13.34
CA ASP A 79 2.00 -10.00 -13.19
C ASP A 79 1.39 -10.99 -14.21
N ARG A 80 2.23 -11.95 -14.60
CA ARG A 80 2.18 -12.59 -15.92
C ARG A 80 0.99 -13.53 -16.14
#